data_AF-A0A965GA28-F1
#
_entry.id   AF-A0A965GA28-F1
#
_cell.length_a   1.000
_cell.length_b   1.000
_cell.length_c   1.000
_cell.angle_alpha   90.00
_cell.angle_beta   90.00
_cell.angle_gamma   90.00
#
_symmetry.space_group_name_H-M   'P 1'
#
loop_
_entity.id
_entity.type
_entity.pdbx_description
1 polymer ?
#
loop_
_entity_poly.entity_id
_entity_poly.type
_entity_poly.pdbx_seq_one_letter_code
_entity_poly.pdbx_strand_id
1 'polypeptide(L)' 'RQLSLHYGVRARCLPFDRPERETVIQEVIGDLLLKGWVHPHAPLVIVNTTVVGDKTYRTVQARTAQV' A
#
# COMPACT_ATOMS: atom_id res chain seq x y z
N ARG A 1 7.25 9.54 -10.19
CA ARG A 1 8.28 9.56 -11.26
C ARG A 1 9.61 8.94 -10.83
N GLN A 2 10.15 9.19 -9.62
CA GLN A 2 11.38 8.51 -9.16
C GLN A 2 11.18 7.01 -8.84
N LEU A 3 10.05 6.65 -8.23
CA LEU A 3 9.76 5.25 -7.87
C LEU A 3 9.64 4.30 -9.06
N SER A 4 9.19 4.79 -10.22
CA SER A 4 9.07 3.98 -11.44
C SER A 4 10.40 3.58 -12.07
N LEU A 5 11.53 4.11 -11.56
CA LEU A 5 12.87 3.72 -11.99
C LEU A 5 13.35 2.44 -11.30
N HIS A 6 12.65 1.97 -10.26
CA HIS A 6 13.06 0.81 -9.48
C HIS A 6 12.42 -0.46 -10.04
N TYR A 7 13.24 -1.47 -10.32
CA TYR A 7 12.76 -2.76 -10.83
C TYR A 7 11.76 -3.41 -9.87
N GLY A 8 10.64 -3.91 -10.41
CA GLY A 8 9.57 -4.54 -9.63
C GLY A 8 8.68 -3.58 -8.85
N VAL A 9 8.91 -2.26 -8.93
CA VAL A 9 8.11 -1.26 -8.21
C VAL A 9 7.02 -0.68 -9.10
N ARG A 10 5.77 -0.79 -8.66
CA ARG A 10 4.64 -0.04 -9.22
C ARG A 10 4.22 1.03 -8.23
N ALA A 11 4.15 2.28 -8.69
CA ALA A 11 3.76 3.42 -7.86
C ALA A 11 2.46 4.02 -8.37
N ARG A 12 1.55 4.34 -7.44
CA ARG A 12 0.30 5.05 -7.70
C ARG A 12 0.26 6.28 -6.79
N CYS A 13 -0.09 7.43 -7.36
CA CYS A 13 -0.39 8.62 -6.58
C CYS A 13 -1.82 8.51 -6.05
N LEU A 14 -2.00 8.77 -4.77
CA LEU A 14 -3.30 8.87 -4.13
C LEU A 14 -3.61 10.36 -3.89
N PRO A 15 -4.89 10.76 -3.91
CA PRO A 15 -5.29 12.13 -3.59
C PRO A 15 -4.81 12.54 -2.18
N PHE A 16 -4.51 13.83 -2.00
CA PHE A 16 -3.92 14.38 -0.78
C PHE A 16 -4.93 14.51 0.37
N ASP A 17 -6.21 14.75 0.06
CA ASP A 17 -7.30 14.70 1.04
C ASP A 17 -7.49 13.25 1.47
N ARG A 18 -6.79 12.86 2.53
CA ARG A 18 -6.71 11.46 2.92
C ARG A 18 -7.82 11.08 3.91
N PRO A 19 -8.64 10.07 3.58
CA PRO A 19 -9.31 9.26 4.59
C PRO A 19 -8.27 8.48 5.42
N GLU A 20 -8.71 7.87 6.51
CA GLU A 20 -7.85 7.10 7.43
C GLU A 20 -6.93 6.11 6.68
N ARG A 21 -5.73 5.85 7.21
CA ARG A 21 -4.72 4.97 6.57
C ARG A 21 -5.30 3.60 6.21
N GLU A 22 -6.22 3.09 7.01
CA GLU A 22 -6.89 1.81 6.77
C GLU A 22 -7.78 1.84 5.52
N THR A 23 -8.50 2.93 5.30
CA THR A 23 -9.33 3.11 4.09
C THR A 23 -8.47 3.02 2.83
N VAL A 24 -7.32 3.68 2.83
CA VAL A 24 -6.36 3.61 1.70
C VAL A 24 -5.89 2.19 1.44
N ILE A 25 -5.57 1.45 2.51
CA ILE A 25 -5.12 0.05 2.40
C ILE A 25 -6.22 -0.81 1.79
N GLN A 26 -7.46 -0.69 2.27
CA GLN A 26 -8.60 -1.45 1.77
C GLN A 26 -8.88 -1.16 0.29
N GLU A 27 -8.88 0.12 -0.10
CA GLU A 27 -9.06 0.53 -1.50
C GLU A 27 -7.98 -0.03 -2.41
N VAL A 28 -6.71 0.00 -1.97
CA VAL A 28 -5.59 -0.55 -2.74
C VAL A 28 -5.71 -2.07 -2.88
N ILE A 29 -6.08 -2.79 -1.81
CA ILE A 29 -6.32 -4.24 -1.88
C ILE A 29 -7.43 -4.56 -2.87
N GLY A 30 -8.55 -3.82 -2.81
CA GLY A 30 -9.65 -3.97 -3.76
C GLY A 30 -9.22 -3.75 -5.21
N ASP A 31 -8.47 -2.68 -5.48
CA ASP A 31 -7.94 -2.38 -6.82
C ASP A 31 -6.98 -3.47 -7.33
N LEU A 32 -6.11 -4.01 -6.46
CA LEU A 32 -5.19 -5.10 -6.81
C LEU A 32 -5.94 -6.39 -7.18
N LEU A 33 -7.00 -6.71 -6.43
CA LEU A 33 -7.86 -7.86 -6.68
C LEU A 33 -8.63 -7.70 -8.00
N LEU A 34 -9.26 -6.54 -8.22
CA LEU A 34 -10.02 -6.25 -9.44
C LEU A 34 -9.16 -6.30 -10.70
N LYS A 35 -7.88 -5.91 -10.60
CA LYS A 35 -6.92 -5.97 -11.70
C LYS A 35 -6.29 -7.35 -11.89
N GLY A 36 -6.60 -8.32 -11.04
CA GLY A 36 -6.00 -9.66 -11.06
C GLY A 36 -4.50 -9.66 -10.77
N TRP A 37 -3.98 -8.62 -10.10
CA TRP A 37 -2.56 -8.54 -9.75
C TRP A 37 -2.23 -9.37 -8.50
N VAL A 38 -3.26 -9.71 -7.73
CA VAL A 38 -3.18 -10.52 -6.52
C VAL A 38 -4.30 -11.54 -6.54
N HIS A 39 -4.01 -12.78 -6.14
CA HIS A 39 -5.02 -13.82 -5.99
C HIS A 39 -5.88 -13.56 -4.73
N PRO A 40 -7.20 -13.83 -4.75
CA PRO A 40 -8.02 -13.80 -3.56
C PRO A 40 -7.40 -14.61 -2.41
N HIS A 41 -7.42 -14.08 -1.20
CA HIS A 41 -6.81 -14.66 0.00
C HIS A 41 -5.27 -14.80 -0.01
N ALA A 42 -4.57 -14.19 -0.96
CA ALA A 42 -3.11 -14.13 -0.90
C ALA A 42 -2.64 -13.35 0.35
N PRO A 43 -1.53 -13.77 0.98
CA PRO A 43 -0.94 -13.01 2.08
C PRO A 43 -0.31 -11.71 1.54
N LEU A 44 -0.55 -10.61 2.23
CA LEU A 44 -0.03 -9.28 1.92
C LEU A 44 0.73 -8.74 3.12
N VAL A 45 1.83 -8.06 2.84
CA VAL A 45 2.60 -7.31 3.84
C VAL A 45 2.49 -5.84 3.51
N ILE A 46 1.96 -5.08 4.47
CA ILE A 46 1.82 -3.63 4.35
C ILE A 46 2.89 -2.99 5.23
N VAL A 47 3.69 -2.13 4.61
CA VAL A 47 4.74 -1.36 5.29
C VAL A 47 4.37 0.11 5.24
N ASN A 48 3.98 0.66 6.39
CA ASN A 48 3.69 2.07 6.55
C ASN A 48 4.88 2.78 7.19
N THR A 49 5.41 3.79 6.51
CA THR A 49 6.54 4.58 7.02
C THR A 49 6.07 6.00 7.29
N THR A 50 6.37 6.52 8.48
CA THR A 50 6.17 7.92 8.86
C THR A 50 7.51 8.53 9.25
N VAL A 51 7.80 9.73 8.77
CA VAL A 51 9.02 10.47 9.12
C VAL A 51 8.62 11.66 10.00
N VAL A 52 9.23 11.81 11.16
CA VAL A 52 9.00 12.91 12.10
C VAL A 52 10.36 13.49 12.50
N GLY A 53 10.66 14.70 12.02
CA GLY A 53 12.01 15.26 12.13
C GLY A 53 13.03 14.38 11.40
N ASP A 54 14.06 13.95 12.13
CA ASP A 54 15.11 13.03 11.66
C ASP A 54 14.76 11.55 11.91
N LYS A 55 13.65 11.26 12.59
CA LYS A 55 13.27 9.89 12.96
C LYS A 55 12.33 9.27 11.95
N THR A 56 12.61 8.01 11.62
CA THR A 56 11.75 7.18 10.76
C THR A 56 11.05 6.12 11.59
N TYR A 57 9.71 6.11 11.56
CA TYR A 57 8.86 5.12 12.19
C TYR A 57 8.28 4.19 11.13
N ARG A 58 8.35 2.89 11.36
CA ARG A 58 7.79 1.88 10.46
C ARG A 58 6.80 1.00 11.20
N THR A 59 5.64 0.80 10.60
CA THR A 59 4.67 -0.19 11.04
C THR A 59 4.54 -1.24 9.96
N VAL A 60 4.64 -2.51 10.34
CA VAL A 60 4.49 -3.65 9.44
C VAL A 60 3.24 -4.40 9.86
N GLN A 61 2.35 -4.67 8.92
CA GLN A 61 1.10 -5.38 9.14
C GLN A 61 0.99 -6.51 8.13
N ALA A 62 0.59 -7.70 8.59
CA ALA A 62 0.18 -8.79 7.72
C ALA A 62 -1.33 -8.72 7.49
N ARG A 63 -1.76 -8.91 6.24
CA ARG A 63 -3.16 -8.96 5.84
C ARG A 63 -3.38 -10.10 4.85
N THR A 64 -4.64 -10.45 4.68
CA THR A 64 -5.11 -11.36 3.64
C THR A 64 -5.83 -10.53 2.58
N ALA A 65 -5.57 -10.79 1.30
CA ALA A 65 -6.19 -10.09 0.19
C ALA A 65 -7.68 -10.43 0.10
N GLN A 66 -8.52 -9.63 0.73
CA GLN A 66 -9.98 -9.74 0.72
C GLN A 66 -10.60 -8.36 0.89
N VAL A 67 -11.82 -8.18 0.39
CA VAL A 67 -12.63 -6.96 0.53
C VAL A 67 -13.51 -7.09 1.75
#